data_AF-A0A7S7QQ04-F1
#
_entry.id   AF-A0A7S7QQ04-F1
#
_cell.length_a   1.000
_cell.length_b   1.000
_cell.length_c   1.000
_cell.angle_alpha   90.00
_cell.angle_beta   90.00
_cell.angle_gamma   90.00
#
_symmetry.space_group_name_H-M   'P 1'
#
loop_
_entity.id
_entity.type
_entity.pdbx_description
1 polymer ?
#
loop_
_entity_poly.entity_id
_entity_poly.type
_entity_poly.pdbx_seq_one_letter_code
_entity_poly.pdbx_strand_id
1 'polypeptide(L)'
;MPASPQQVACDKREEHTDEERAVWEAWRKERMARMLVVLAQIPGSSRDKKNKPEWGKSGEFDCPACKEGKVRWSRASVNGHVRAACTTPDCFGVME
;
A
#
# COMPACT_ATOMS: atom_id res chain seq x y z
N MET A 1 35.96 -16.64 -4.55
CA MET A 1 34.72 -15.86 -4.43
C MET A 1 35.00 -14.76 -3.42
N PRO A 2 34.86 -13.46 -3.75
CA PRO A 2 35.20 -12.39 -2.82
C PRO A 2 34.26 -12.43 -1.60
N ALA A 3 34.84 -12.15 -0.45
CA ALA A 3 34.22 -12.20 0.86
C ALA A 3 32.94 -11.35 0.93
N SER A 4 31.91 -11.89 1.59
CA SER A 4 30.72 -11.15 2.01
C SER A 4 31.14 -9.82 2.67
N PRO A 5 30.46 -8.69 2.39
CA PRO A 5 30.74 -7.45 3.08
C PRO A 5 30.65 -7.69 4.58
N GLN A 6 31.70 -7.26 5.30
CA GLN A 6 31.78 -7.31 6.75
C GLN A 6 30.56 -6.57 7.28
N GLN A 7 29.69 -7.28 8.00
CA GLN A 7 28.53 -6.67 8.63
C GLN A 7 29.05 -5.64 9.64
N VAL A 8 28.94 -4.37 9.30
CA VAL A 8 29.27 -3.29 10.24
C VAL A 8 28.24 -3.39 11.36
N ALA A 9 28.69 -3.70 12.57
CA ALA A 9 27.83 -3.70 13.75
C ALA A 9 27.32 -2.27 13.94
N CYS A 10 26.03 -2.07 13.72
CA CYS A 10 25.35 -0.81 13.95
C CYS A 10 24.66 -0.92 15.31
N ASP A 11 25.11 -0.16 16.30
CA ASP A 11 24.56 -0.21 17.66
C ASP A 11 23.08 0.21 17.75
N LYS A 12 22.54 0.80 16.68
CA LYS A 12 21.12 1.19 16.55
C LYS A 12 20.29 0.17 15.75
N ARG A 13 20.88 -0.93 15.30
CA ARG A 13 20.19 -1.96 14.54
C ARG A 13 19.45 -2.87 15.51
N GLU A 14 18.15 -2.65 15.64
CA GLU A 14 17.27 -3.60 16.32
C GLU A 14 17.01 -4.78 15.39
N GLU A 15 17.38 -5.98 15.84
CA GLU A 15 17.07 -7.22 15.14
C GLU A 15 15.79 -7.80 15.72
N HIS A 16 14.71 -7.76 14.94
CA HIS A 16 13.45 -8.39 15.34
C HIS A 16 13.63 -9.90 15.44
N THR A 17 13.08 -10.49 16.50
CA THR A 17 13.01 -11.94 16.66
C THR A 17 12.22 -12.58 15.52
N ASP A 18 12.39 -13.89 15.32
CA ASP A 18 11.62 -14.61 14.30
C ASP A 18 10.11 -14.55 14.59
N GLU A 19 9.73 -14.54 15.88
CA GLU A 19 8.35 -14.46 16.35
C GLU A 19 7.73 -13.08 16.04
N GLU A 20 8.44 -11.99 16.32
CA GLU A 20 8.00 -10.63 15.97
C GLU A 20 7.86 -10.44 14.45
N ARG A 21 8.78 -11.03 13.67
CA ARG A 21 8.71 -11.00 12.21
C ARG A 21 7.48 -11.75 11.70
N ALA A 22 7.13 -12.89 12.28
CA ALA A 22 5.95 -13.66 11.89
C ALA A 22 4.64 -12.88 12.18
N VAL A 23 4.55 -12.21 13.33
CA VAL A 23 3.40 -11.35 13.67
C VAL A 23 3.29 -10.17 12.70
N TRP A 24 4.41 -9.51 12.39
CA TRP A 24 4.44 -8.41 11.43
C TRP A 24 4.06 -8.86 10.01
N GLU A 25 4.54 -10.03 9.57
CA GLU A 25 4.20 -10.58 8.28
C GLU A 25 2.71 -10.92 8.17
N ALA A 26 2.11 -11.49 9.21
CA ALA A 26 0.68 -11.80 9.24
C ALA A 26 -0.14 -10.50 9.12
N TRP A 27 0.18 -9.49 9.93
CA TRP A 27 -0.44 -8.17 9.86
C TRP A 27 -0.28 -7.51 8.47
N ARG A 28 0.93 -7.59 7.89
CA ARG A 28 1.23 -7.03 6.58
C ARG A 28 0.48 -7.75 5.47
N LYS A 29 0.41 -9.08 5.50
CA LYS A 29 -0.31 -9.90 4.51
C LYS A 29 -1.81 -9.58 4.54
N GLU A 30 -2.40 -9.45 5.73
CA GLU A 30 -3.80 -9.08 5.88
C GLU A 30 -4.09 -7.68 5.32
N ARG A 31 -3.26 -6.68 5.65
CA ARG A 31 -3.40 -5.33 5.09
C ARG A 31 -3.19 -5.28 3.58
N MET A 32 -2.20 -6.01 3.06
CA MET A 32 -1.93 -6.11 1.61
C MET A 32 -3.11 -6.74 0.87
N ALA A 33 -3.71 -7.80 1.41
CA ALA A 33 -4.88 -8.42 0.81
C ALA A 33 -6.06 -7.43 0.70
N ARG A 34 -6.33 -6.65 1.77
CA ARG A 34 -7.35 -5.60 1.75
C ARG A 34 -7.04 -4.52 0.70
N MET A 35 -5.78 -4.09 0.63
CA MET A 35 -5.32 -3.08 -0.32
C MET A 35 -5.52 -3.53 -1.78
N LEU A 36 -5.18 -4.77 -2.12
CA LEU A 36 -5.31 -5.29 -3.48
C LEU A 36 -6.77 -5.31 -3.96
N VAL A 37 -7.72 -5.69 -3.10
CA VAL A 37 -9.15 -5.67 -3.41
C VAL A 37 -9.64 -4.25 -3.69
N VAL A 38 -9.16 -3.27 -2.92
CA VAL A 38 -9.51 -1.86 -3.11
C VAL A 38 -8.89 -1.30 -4.38
N LEU A 39 -7.60 -1.56 -4.64
CA LEU A 39 -6.90 -1.07 -5.82
C LEU A 39 -7.54 -1.60 -7.11
N ALA A 40 -8.04 -2.85 -7.10
CA ALA A 40 -8.76 -3.43 -8.24
C ALA A 40 -10.07 -2.70 -8.59
N GLN A 41 -10.67 -1.98 -7.64
CA GLN A 41 -11.88 -1.17 -7.86
C GLN A 41 -11.56 0.26 -8.32
N ILE A 42 -10.31 0.72 -8.16
CA ILE A 42 -9.93 2.08 -8.57
C ILE A 42 -9.68 2.07 -10.08
N PRO A 43 -10.38 2.91 -10.84
CA PRO A 43 -10.25 2.93 -12.29
C PRO A 43 -8.88 3.49 -12.73
N GLY A 44 -8.33 2.87 -13.77
CA GLY A 44 -7.08 3.25 -14.43
C GLY A 44 -5.83 2.66 -13.78
N SER A 45 -4.69 2.73 -14.49
CA SER A 45 -3.38 2.27 -14.02
C SER A 45 -2.31 3.35 -14.19
N SER A 46 -1.35 3.44 -13.26
CA SER A 46 -0.18 4.34 -13.38
C SER A 46 0.76 3.90 -14.53
N ARG A 47 0.76 2.61 -14.84
CA ARG A 47 1.61 1.99 -15.88
C ARG A 47 1.08 2.25 -17.30
N ASP A 48 -0.21 2.46 -17.44
CA ASP A 48 -0.84 2.69 -18.74
C ASP A 48 -0.72 4.16 -19.14
N LYS A 49 0.41 4.52 -19.76
CA LYS A 49 0.66 5.87 -20.31
C LYS A 49 -0.36 6.32 -21.36
N LYS A 50 -1.13 5.38 -21.94
CA LYS A 50 -2.26 5.66 -22.84
C LYS A 50 -3.55 6.00 -22.09
N ASN A 51 -3.69 5.57 -20.83
CA ASN A 51 -4.80 5.90 -19.93
C ASN A 51 -4.49 7.15 -19.07
N LYS A 52 -4.00 8.22 -19.72
CA LYS A 52 -3.96 9.56 -19.11
C LYS A 52 -5.32 10.19 -18.73
N PRO A 53 -6.51 9.82 -19.28
CA PRO A 53 -7.73 10.58 -18.98
C PRO A 53 -8.23 10.39 -17.54
N GLU A 54 -7.60 9.51 -16.75
CA GLU A 54 -7.97 9.29 -15.35
C GLU A 54 -6.99 9.90 -14.36
N TRP A 55 -5.93 10.54 -14.85
CA TRP A 55 -4.98 11.29 -14.03
C TRP A 55 -5.63 12.59 -13.55
N GLY A 56 -5.58 12.87 -12.25
CA GLY A 56 -6.27 14.01 -11.64
C GLY A 56 -7.70 13.72 -11.18
N LYS A 57 -8.22 12.50 -11.40
CA LYS A 57 -9.53 12.11 -10.86
C LYS A 57 -9.42 11.75 -9.38
N SER A 58 -10.50 12.03 -8.67
CA SER A 58 -10.73 11.59 -7.30
C SER A 58 -12.15 11.05 -7.18
N GLY A 59 -12.37 10.22 -6.18
CA GLY A 59 -13.67 9.64 -5.92
C GLY A 59 -13.77 9.01 -4.55
N GLU A 60 -14.99 8.63 -4.22
CA GLU A 60 -15.31 7.90 -3.00
C GLU A 60 -16.18 6.70 -3.35
N PHE A 61 -15.91 5.54 -2.74
CA PHE A 61 -16.74 4.35 -2.86
C PHE A 61 -16.76 3.57 -1.54
N ASP A 62 -17.73 2.69 -1.36
CA ASP A 62 -17.83 1.87 -0.15
C ASP A 62 -16.70 0.84 -0.08
N CYS A 63 -16.07 0.70 1.09
CA CYS A 63 -14.90 -0.14 1.25
C CYS A 63 -15.25 -1.62 1.12
N PRO A 64 -14.72 -2.35 0.12
CA PRO A 64 -15.00 -3.78 -0.04
C PRO A 64 -14.36 -4.62 1.07
N ALA A 65 -13.35 -4.08 1.78
CA ALA A 65 -12.62 -4.79 2.83
C ALA A 65 -13.31 -4.72 4.20
N CYS A 66 -13.78 -3.54 4.64
CA CYS A 66 -14.48 -3.40 5.92
C CYS A 66 -16.01 -3.28 5.79
N LYS A 67 -16.55 -3.03 4.60
CA LYS A 67 -18.00 -2.87 4.30
C LYS A 67 -18.74 -1.76 5.05
N GLU A 68 -18.11 -1.13 6.05
CA GLU A 68 -18.69 -0.05 6.86
C GLU A 68 -18.09 1.31 6.54
N GLY A 69 -16.82 1.34 6.10
CA GLY A 69 -16.09 2.57 5.78
C GLY A 69 -16.22 2.99 4.32
N LYS A 70 -15.86 4.24 4.03
CA LYS A 70 -15.70 4.77 2.67
C LYS A 70 -14.23 4.84 2.31
N VAL A 71 -13.90 4.52 1.07
CA VAL A 71 -12.57 4.67 0.50
C VAL A 71 -12.54 5.97 -0.26
N ARG A 72 -11.70 6.90 0.20
CA ARG A 72 -11.34 8.09 -0.56
C ARG A 72 -10.13 7.76 -1.41
N TRP A 73 -10.26 7.90 -2.72
CA TRP A 73 -9.13 7.76 -3.63
C TRP A 73 -8.90 9.04 -4.43
N SER A 74 -7.65 9.32 -4.72
CA SER A 74 -7.24 10.37 -5.64
C SER A 74 -6.05 9.91 -6.45
N ARG A 75 -6.04 10.24 -7.73
CA ARG A 75 -4.92 10.00 -8.62
C ARG A 75 -4.24 11.31 -8.94
N ALA A 76 -2.94 11.37 -8.71
CA ALA A 76 -2.15 12.54 -9.03
C ALA A 76 -2.09 12.75 -10.55
N SER A 77 -2.30 14.00 -10.97
CA SER A 77 -2.32 14.41 -12.38
C SER A 77 -0.95 14.40 -13.04
N VAL A 78 0.12 14.42 -12.23
CA VAL A 78 1.50 14.58 -12.70
C VAL A 78 2.24 13.25 -12.90
N ASN A 79 2.00 12.28 -12.02
CA ASN A 79 2.75 11.02 -11.98
C ASN A 79 1.83 9.79 -12.02
N GLY A 80 0.50 9.98 -11.99
CA GLY A 80 -0.46 8.88 -12.02
C GLY A 80 -0.50 8.07 -10.72
N HIS A 81 0.21 8.49 -9.67
CA HIS A 81 0.23 7.80 -8.39
C HIS A 81 -1.16 7.87 -7.73
N VAL A 82 -1.62 6.76 -7.16
CA VAL A 82 -2.92 6.67 -6.51
C VAL A 82 -2.73 6.73 -5.01
N ARG A 83 -3.43 7.68 -4.39
CA ARG A 83 -3.60 7.75 -2.94
C ARG A 83 -4.98 7.24 -2.61
N ALA A 84 -5.09 6.16 -1.85
CA ALA A 84 -6.37 5.68 -1.35
C ALA A 84 -6.30 5.39 0.15
N ALA A 85 -7.33 5.81 0.88
CA ALA A 85 -7.44 5.57 2.32
C ALA A 85 -8.89 5.29 2.71
N CYS A 86 -9.08 4.33 3.60
CA CYS A 86 -10.39 4.12 4.23
C CYS A 86 -10.63 5.18 5.31
N THR A 87 -11.88 5.59 5.49
CA THR A 87 -12.30 6.41 6.64
C THR A 87 -12.30 5.62 7.95
N THR A 88 -12.37 4.29 7.91
CA THR A 88 -12.29 3.44 9.10
C THR A 88 -10.85 3.41 9.62
N PRO A 89 -10.61 3.62 10.93
CA PRO A 89 -9.30 3.49 11.53
C PRO A 89 -8.73 2.08 11.31
N ASP A 90 -7.42 1.98 11.07
CA ASP A 90 -6.66 0.74 10.90
C ASP A 90 -7.07 -0.21 9.76
N CYS A 91 -7.97 0.21 8.86
CA CYS A 91 -8.42 -0.65 7.77
C CYS A 91 -7.35 -0.81 6.67
N PHE A 92 -7.05 0.25 5.93
CA PHE A 92 -5.94 0.31 4.96
C PHE A 92 -5.64 1.76 4.53
N GLY A 93 -4.42 1.98 4.07
CA GLY A 93 -4.01 3.21 3.40
C GLY A 93 -2.86 2.90 2.45
N VAL A 94 -2.94 3.40 1.21
CA VAL A 94 -1.97 3.15 0.14
C VAL A 94 -1.65 4.43 -0.61
N MET A 95 -0.38 4.57 -0.96
CA MET A 95 0.12 5.51 -1.95
C MET A 95 0.96 4.67 -2.92
N GLU A 96 0.43 4.42 -4.12
CA GLU A 96 1.14 3.71 -5.19
C GLU A 96 1.65 4.68 -6.21
#